data_AF-A0A088FFS6-F1
#
_entry.id   AF-A0A088FFS6-F1
#
_cell.length_a   1.000
_cell.length_b   1.000
_cell.length_c   1.000
_cell.angle_alpha   90.00
_cell.angle_beta   90.00
_cell.angle_gamma   90.00
#
_symmetry.space_group_name_H-M   'P 1'
#
loop_
_entity.id
_entity.type
_entity.pdbx_description
1 polymer ?
#
loop_
_entity_poly.entity_id
_entity_poly.type
_entity_poly.pdbx_seq_one_letter_code
_entity_poly.pdbx_strand_id
1 'polypeptide(L)' 'REEASQALTEMNGKMISGKPLYVAFAQRKEERKAMLQAQFSQMRPVPMTPSMAPRL' A
#
# COMPACT_ATOMS: atom_id res chain seq x y z
N ARG A 1 -16.79 -9.22 -13.46
CA ARG A 1 -15.64 -9.51 -12.54
C ARG A 1 -14.32 -9.48 -13.30
N GLU A 2 -14.24 -10.08 -14.50
CA GLU A 2 -13.03 -10.05 -15.35
C GLU A 2 -12.61 -8.63 -15.74
N GLU A 3 -13.57 -7.80 -16.17
CA GLU A 3 -13.32 -6.39 -16.51
C GLU A 3 -12.70 -5.60 -15.35
N ALA A 4 -13.17 -5.81 -14.13
CA ALA A 4 -12.63 -5.14 -12.95
C ALA A 4 -11.21 -5.60 -12.61
N SER A 5 -10.87 -6.88 -12.87
CA SER A 5 -9.52 -7.40 -12.71
C SER A 5 -8.56 -6.87 -13.79
N GLN A 6 -9.04 -6.74 -15.02
CA GLN A 6 -8.28 -6.15 -16.13
C GLN A 6 -7.98 -4.68 -15.84
N ALA A 7 -8.99 -3.91 -15.40
CA ALA A 7 -8.81 -2.51 -15.01
C ALA A 7 -7.76 -2.32 -13.91
N LEU A 8 -7.72 -3.22 -12.91
CA LEU A 8 -6.68 -3.17 -11.87
C LEU A 8 -5.29 -3.40 -12.43
N THR A 9 -5.15 -4.35 -13.35
CA THR A 9 -3.87 -4.70 -13.96
C THR A 9 -3.36 -3.57 -14.86
N GLU A 10 -4.27 -2.94 -15.62
CA GLU A 10 -3.92 -1.94 -16.62
C GLU A 10 -3.76 -0.52 -16.06
N MET A 11 -4.53 -0.17 -15.02
CA MET A 11 -4.63 1.22 -14.55
C MET A 11 -3.91 1.47 -13.24
N ASN A 12 -3.72 0.46 -12.38
CA ASN A 12 -3.01 0.66 -11.12
C ASN A 12 -1.52 0.95 -11.40
N GLY A 13 -1.03 2.09 -10.91
CA GLY A 13 0.31 2.57 -11.15
C GLY A 13 0.50 3.35 -12.45
N LYS A 14 -0.53 3.45 -13.31
CA LYS A 14 -0.44 4.21 -14.56
C LYS A 14 -0.23 5.70 -14.27
N MET A 15 0.74 6.30 -14.95
CA MET A 15 1.05 7.73 -14.79
C MET A 15 0.02 8.58 -15.54
N ILE A 16 -0.71 9.41 -14.79
CA ILE A 16 -1.63 10.41 -15.36
C ILE A 16 -1.27 11.77 -14.77
N SER A 17 -1.02 12.75 -15.63
CA SER A 17 -0.65 14.12 -15.23
C SER A 17 0.51 14.16 -14.22
N GLY A 18 1.48 13.25 -14.38
CA GLY A 18 2.67 13.17 -13.52
C GLY A 18 2.45 12.50 -12.16
N LYS A 19 1.26 11.96 -11.87
CA LYS A 19 0.97 11.21 -10.63
C LYS A 19 0.57 9.77 -10.97
N PRO A 20 1.07 8.74 -10.25
CA PRO A 20 0.62 7.37 -10.45
C PRO A 20 -0.81 7.22 -9.93
N LEU A 21 -1.67 6.56 -10.69
CA LEU A 21 -3.00 6.18 -10.25
C LEU A 21 -2.93 5.05 -9.22
N TYR A 22 -3.74 5.13 -8.17
CA TYR A 22 -4.02 3.99 -7.30
C TYR A 22 -5.42 3.47 -7.63
N VAL A 23 -5.50 2.22 -8.07
CA VAL A 23 -6.75 1.54 -8.40
C VAL A 23 -6.82 0.26 -7.59
N ALA A 24 -7.91 0.08 -6.85
CA ALA A 24 -8.17 -1.09 -6.01
C ALA A 24 -9.67 -1.41 -6.05
N PHE A 25 -10.05 -2.63 -5.66
CA PHE A 25 -11.47 -2.93 -5.42
C PHE A 25 -12.02 -2.03 -4.32
N ALA A 26 -13.30 -1.66 -4.46
CA ALA A 26 -13.98 -0.90 -3.44
C ALA A 26 -13.97 -1.68 -2.11
N GLN A 27 -13.44 -1.03 -1.07
CA GLN A 27 -13.34 -1.59 0.28
C GLN A 27 -13.99 -0.61 1.25
N ARG A 28 -14.80 -1.11 2.19
CA ARG A 28 -15.40 -0.24 3.20
C ARG A 28 -14.32 0.34 4.11
N LYS A 29 -14.49 1.60 4.50
CA LYS A 29 -13.53 2.31 5.37
C LYS A 29 -13.29 1.58 6.69
N GLU A 30 -14.32 1.00 7.28
CA GLU A 30 -14.25 0.29 8.56
C GLU A 30 -13.46 -1.02 8.42
N GLU A 31 -13.73 -1.81 7.38
CA GLU A 31 -12.98 -3.04 7.07
C GLU A 31 -11.50 -2.74 6.84
N ARG A 32 -11.21 -1.69 6.06
CA ARG A 32 -9.83 -1.26 5.81
C ARG A 32 -9.11 -0.87 7.11
N LYS A 33 -9.79 -0.13 8.00
CA LYS A 33 -9.23 0.25 9.31
C LYS A 33 -8.95 -0.96 10.18
N ALA A 34 -9.90 -1.89 10.29
CA ALA A 34 -9.74 -3.11 11.10
C ALA A 34 -8.57 -3.97 10.59
N MET A 35 -8.47 -4.14 9.26
CA MET A 35 -7.36 -4.88 8.63
C MET A 35 -6.01 -4.23 8.90
N LEU A 36 -5.90 -2.90 8.73
CA LEU A 36 -4.68 -2.16 9.02
C LEU A 36 -4.31 -2.25 10.51
N GLN A 37 -5.28 -2.08 11.41
CA GLN A 37 -5.05 -2.19 12.85
C GLN A 37 -4.54 -3.59 13.24
N ALA A 38 -5.12 -4.65 12.67
CA ALA A 38 -4.67 -6.01 12.88
C ALA A 38 -3.23 -6.21 12.36
N GLN A 39 -2.93 -5.71 11.16
CA GLN A 39 -1.59 -5.79 10.57
C GLN A 39 -0.53 -5.07 11.42
N PHE A 40 -0.82 -3.85 11.89
CA PHE A 40 0.09 -3.10 12.76
C PHE A 40 0.23 -3.71 14.16
N SER A 41 -0.82 -4.38 14.66
CA SER A 41 -0.74 -5.10 15.95
C SER A 41 0.09 -6.39 15.84
N GLN A 42 0.12 -7.01 14.66
CA GLN A 42 0.91 -8.22 14.39
C GLN A 42 2.36 -7.92 14.01
N MET A 43 2.64 -6.73 13.46
CA MET A 43 4.00 -6.23 13.31
C MET A 43 4.58 -5.91 14.69
N ARG A 44 5.36 -6.85 15.25
CA ARG A 44 6.30 -6.52 16.34
C ARG A 44 7.13 -5.32 15.86
N PRO A 45 7.44 -4.33 16.72
CA PRO A 45 8.32 -3.25 16.34
C PRO A 45 9.62 -3.85 15.82
N VAL A 46 9.84 -3.75 14.51
CA VAL A 46 11.15 -4.00 13.92
C VAL A 46 12.02 -2.91 14.53
N PRO A 47 13.08 -3.26 15.30
CA PRO A 47 14.01 -2.24 15.76
C PRO A 47 14.57 -1.60 14.50
N MET A 48 14.17 -0.36 14.25
CA MET A 48 14.79 0.50 13.25
C MET A 48 16.25 0.65 13.71
N THR A 49 17.14 -0.18 13.20
CA THR A 49 18.57 0.00 13.43
C THR A 49 18.96 1.25 12.64
N PRO A 50 19.36 2.36 13.29
CA PRO A 50 19.93 3.46 12.55
C PRO A 50 21.23 2.96 11.94
N SER A 51 21.26 2.86 10.61
CA SER A 51 22.51 2.67 9.86
C SER A 51 23.38 3.90 10.07
N MET A 52 24.23 3.87 11.09
CA MET A 52 25.29 4.85 11.28
C MET A 52 26.43 4.49 10.34
N ALA A 53 26.34 4.94 9.09
CA ALA A 53 27.50 4.98 8.21
C ALA A 53 28.48 6.05 8.76
N PRO A 54 29.75 5.71 9.02
CA PRO A 54 30.72 6.69 9.49
C PRO A 54 30.98 7.72 8.38
N ARG A 55 30.84 9.00 8.71
CA ARG A 55 31.28 10.09 7.84
C ARG A 55 32.81 10.15 7.90
N LEU A 56 33.44 10.07 6.74
CA LEU A 56 34.87 10.34 6.52
C LEU A 56 35.22 11.77 6.94
#